data_AF-I2GUY5-F1
#
_entry.id   AF-I2GUY5-F1
#
_cell.length_a   1.000
_cell.length_b   1.000
_cell.length_c   1.000
_cell.angle_alpha   90.00
_cell.angle_beta   90.00
_cell.angle_gamma   90.00
#
_symmetry.space_group_name_H-M   'P 1'
#
loop_
_entity.id
_entity.type
_entity.pdbx_description
1 polymer ?
#
loop_
_entity_poly.entity_id
_entity_poly.type
_entity_poly.pdbx_seq_one_letter_code
_entity_poly.pdbx_strand_id
1 'polypeptide(L)'
;MSNNVANIATSSTNKIGELIVLQLIYTFLREGSNSNRVSLVKITNEIQNNELIKRILNQKEKKLDIIDVLKMIKVIFPGDKEKTEIKDGLITFYNLNDKDIVNKINNKYKEYKEEMIKEIEDYDNKIIKLRGTSKVEDKREKLLRLYRDTVVNKLQGKNKILDEMYAVNQENKEIQEKINRIKGSTPKSVHELQLNIQICITECIMKNPIGSRGWEIGSQVQKEFDETVEFMRRALE
;
A
#
# COMPACT_ATOMS: atom_id res chain seq x y z
N MET A 1 -22.84 -11.25 10.63
CA MET A 1 -22.05 -10.04 10.27
C MET A 1 -21.71 -10.00 8.78
N SER A 2 -22.63 -10.42 7.89
CA SER A 2 -22.31 -10.69 6.48
C SER A 2 -22.86 -9.66 5.48
N ASN A 3 -23.58 -8.64 5.94
CA ASN A 3 -24.29 -7.69 5.07
C ASN A 3 -23.51 -6.41 4.71
N ASN A 4 -22.39 -6.12 5.37
CA ASN A 4 -21.63 -4.89 5.12
C ASN A 4 -20.58 -5.02 4.00
N VAL A 5 -20.02 -6.21 3.78
CA VAL A 5 -18.99 -6.42 2.74
C VAL A 5 -19.61 -6.42 1.34
N ALA A 6 -20.83 -6.95 1.19
CA ALA A 6 -21.56 -6.98 -0.08
C ALA A 6 -21.96 -5.56 -0.55
N ASN A 7 -22.37 -4.68 0.36
CA ASN A 7 -22.79 -3.30 0.02
C ASN A 7 -21.60 -2.39 -0.36
N ILE A 8 -20.42 -2.61 0.20
CA ILE A 8 -19.21 -1.82 -0.13
C ILE A 8 -18.68 -2.23 -1.50
N ALA A 9 -18.63 -3.54 -1.80
CA ALA A 9 -18.23 -4.04 -3.11
C ALA A 9 -19.10 -3.46 -4.23
N THR A 10 -20.42 -3.36 -4.04
CA THR A 10 -21.34 -2.79 -5.04
C THR A 10 -21.15 -1.30 -5.32
N SER A 11 -20.63 -0.52 -4.37
CA SER A 11 -20.40 0.92 -4.55
C SER A 11 -19.14 1.19 -5.39
N SER A 12 -18.02 0.56 -5.02
CA SER A 12 -16.72 0.74 -5.69
C SER A 12 -16.72 0.14 -7.09
N THR A 13 -17.45 -0.95 -7.32
CA THR A 13 -17.58 -1.57 -8.65
C THR A 13 -18.40 -0.72 -9.62
N ASN A 14 -19.47 -0.08 -9.14
CA ASN A 14 -20.30 0.81 -9.97
C ASN A 14 -19.52 2.04 -10.44
N LYS A 15 -18.66 2.55 -9.55
CA LYS A 15 -17.77 3.69 -9.78
C LYS A 15 -16.71 3.43 -10.85
N ILE A 16 -16.05 2.27 -10.81
CA ILE A 16 -15.12 1.88 -11.88
C ILE A 16 -15.86 1.65 -13.20
N GLY A 17 -17.08 1.09 -13.13
CA GLY A 17 -17.99 1.02 -14.27
C GLY A 17 -18.25 2.38 -14.91
N GLU A 18 -18.56 3.41 -14.10
CA GLU A 18 -18.76 4.80 -14.58
C GLU A 18 -17.53 5.35 -15.32
N LEU A 19 -16.32 5.11 -14.80
CA LEU A 19 -15.08 5.57 -15.45
C LEU A 19 -14.86 4.90 -16.80
N ILE A 20 -15.13 3.60 -16.89
CA ILE A 20 -14.98 2.82 -18.13
C ILE A 20 -16.04 3.24 -19.15
N VAL A 21 -17.29 3.45 -18.72
CA VAL A 21 -18.37 4.00 -19.56
C VAL A 21 -17.95 5.34 -20.15
N LEU A 22 -17.42 6.24 -19.32
CA LEU A 22 -16.97 7.56 -19.74
C LEU A 22 -15.81 7.50 -20.75
N GLN A 23 -14.85 6.60 -20.53
CA GLN A 23 -13.73 6.37 -21.46
C GLN A 23 -14.20 5.78 -22.80
N LEU A 24 -15.16 4.85 -22.79
CA LEU A 24 -15.75 4.29 -24.00
C LEU A 24 -16.53 5.34 -24.80
N ILE A 25 -17.31 6.19 -24.11
CA ILE A 25 -18.01 7.31 -24.75
C ILE A 25 -17.02 8.26 -25.42
N TYR A 26 -15.91 8.59 -24.73
CA TYR A 26 -14.84 9.41 -25.31
C TYR A 26 -14.26 8.79 -26.59
N THR A 27 -13.88 7.51 -26.54
CA THR A 27 -13.33 6.79 -27.69
C THR A 27 -14.30 6.78 -28.86
N PHE A 28 -15.57 6.44 -28.62
CA PHE A 28 -16.58 6.37 -29.69
C PHE A 28 -16.93 7.72 -30.30
N LEU A 29 -16.92 8.79 -29.52
CA LEU A 29 -17.12 10.15 -30.06
C LEU A 29 -15.94 10.59 -30.94
N ARG A 30 -14.71 10.15 -30.61
CA ARG A 30 -13.51 10.47 -31.38
C ARG A 30 -13.37 9.64 -32.66
N GLU A 31 -13.80 8.38 -32.63
CA GLU A 31 -13.78 7.48 -33.79
C GLU A 31 -14.96 7.71 -34.75
N GLY A 32 -16.10 8.15 -34.22
CA GLY A 32 -17.33 8.36 -34.98
C GLY A 32 -17.39 9.74 -35.64
N SER A 33 -16.80 9.87 -36.83
CA SER A 33 -16.98 10.94 -37.83
C SER A 33 -17.90 12.12 -37.42
N ASN A 34 -17.44 12.98 -36.49
CA ASN A 34 -18.13 14.19 -35.99
C ASN A 34 -19.60 14.01 -35.55
N SER A 35 -20.04 12.80 -35.21
CA SER A 35 -21.39 12.60 -34.72
C SER A 35 -21.36 12.60 -33.19
N ASN A 36 -22.07 13.54 -32.56
CA ASN A 36 -22.26 13.54 -31.10
C ASN A 36 -23.18 12.39 -30.61
N ARG A 37 -23.18 11.26 -31.33
CA ARG A 37 -24.10 10.14 -31.14
C ARG A 37 -23.29 8.89 -30.85
N VAL A 38 -23.69 8.17 -29.80
CA VAL A 38 -23.06 6.91 -29.43
C VAL A 38 -24.11 5.82 -29.29
N SER A 39 -23.82 4.63 -29.82
CA SER A 39 -24.71 3.48 -29.68
C SER A 39 -24.60 2.87 -28.29
N LEU A 40 -25.73 2.84 -27.58
CA LEU A 40 -25.83 2.24 -26.26
C LEU A 40 -25.58 0.73 -26.30
N VAL A 41 -26.00 0.07 -27.38
CA VAL A 41 -25.74 -1.37 -27.59
C VAL A 41 -24.25 -1.64 -27.72
N LYS A 42 -23.52 -0.79 -28.47
CA LYS A 42 -22.06 -0.91 -28.58
C LYS A 42 -21.37 -0.68 -27.24
N ILE A 43 -21.74 0.38 -26.51
CA ILE A 43 -21.21 0.63 -25.15
C ILE A 43 -21.46 -0.57 -24.24
N THR A 44 -22.69 -1.09 -24.24
CA THR A 44 -23.06 -2.22 -23.38
C THR A 44 -22.25 -3.48 -23.72
N ASN A 45 -22.05 -3.78 -25.01
CA ASN A 45 -21.25 -4.91 -25.44
C ASN A 45 -19.77 -4.77 -25.03
N GLU A 46 -19.17 -3.59 -25.21
CA GLU A 46 -17.78 -3.34 -24.80
C GLU A 46 -17.61 -3.49 -23.28
N ILE A 47 -18.55 -2.95 -22.50
CA ILE A 47 -18.56 -3.06 -21.04
C ILE A 47 -18.67 -4.52 -20.60
N GLN A 48 -19.60 -5.27 -21.20
CA GLN A 48 -19.79 -6.68 -20.89
C GLN A 48 -18.57 -7.54 -21.27
N ASN A 49 -17.82 -7.14 -22.29
CA ASN A 49 -16.65 -7.86 -22.75
C ASN A 49 -15.35 -7.45 -22.04
N ASN A 50 -15.32 -6.27 -21.42
CA ASN A 50 -14.17 -5.72 -20.71
C ASN A 50 -13.69 -6.65 -19.58
N GLU A 51 -12.44 -7.13 -19.70
CA GLU A 51 -11.86 -8.05 -18.72
C GLU A 51 -11.70 -7.43 -17.32
N LEU A 52 -11.41 -6.14 -17.22
CA LEU A 52 -11.26 -5.46 -15.93
C LEU A 52 -12.59 -5.45 -15.19
N ILE A 53 -13.69 -5.18 -15.90
CA ILE A 53 -15.04 -5.23 -15.36
C ILE A 53 -15.37 -6.64 -14.86
N LYS A 54 -15.04 -7.68 -15.65
CA LYS A 54 -15.24 -9.09 -15.24
C LYS A 54 -14.44 -9.46 -13.99
N ARG A 55 -13.18 -9.01 -13.90
CA ARG A 55 -12.28 -9.28 -12.76
C ARG A 55 -12.71 -8.52 -11.51
N ILE A 56 -13.08 -7.25 -11.65
CA ILE A 56 -13.49 -6.37 -10.55
C ILE A 56 -14.85 -6.78 -9.97
N LEU A 57 -15.79 -7.18 -10.82
CA LEU A 57 -17.11 -7.59 -10.38
C LEU A 57 -17.15 -9.04 -9.85
N ASN A 58 -16.05 -9.79 -9.91
CA ASN A 58 -15.93 -11.18 -9.46
C ASN A 58 -17.15 -12.04 -9.88
N GLN A 59 -17.61 -11.79 -11.11
CA GLN A 59 -18.98 -12.07 -11.51
C GLN A 59 -19.14 -13.52 -11.97
N LYS A 60 -19.46 -14.40 -11.02
CA LYS A 60 -20.21 -15.62 -11.36
C LYS A 60 -21.71 -15.36 -11.55
N GLU A 61 -22.27 -14.19 -11.18
CA GLU A 61 -23.74 -14.10 -11.01
C GLU A 61 -24.52 -12.93 -11.65
N LYS A 62 -23.93 -11.84 -12.18
CA LYS A 62 -24.79 -10.80 -12.83
C LYS A 62 -24.10 -9.89 -13.84
N LYS A 63 -24.22 -10.14 -15.15
CA LYS A 63 -23.74 -9.20 -16.19
C LYS A 63 -24.44 -7.83 -16.07
N LEU A 64 -23.70 -6.75 -16.29
CA LEU A 64 -24.29 -5.39 -16.41
C LEU A 64 -25.24 -5.35 -17.61
N ASP A 65 -26.49 -4.97 -17.38
CA ASP A 65 -27.48 -4.84 -18.44
C ASP A 65 -27.49 -3.42 -19.03
N ILE A 66 -28.25 -3.23 -20.11
CA ILE A 66 -28.39 -1.92 -20.78
C ILE A 66 -28.95 -0.85 -19.81
N ILE A 67 -29.80 -1.25 -18.87
CA ILE A 67 -30.45 -0.35 -17.92
C ILE A 67 -29.43 0.16 -16.89
N ASP A 68 -28.51 -0.70 -16.44
CA ASP A 68 -27.43 -0.36 -15.53
C ASP A 68 -26.44 0.59 -16.21
N VAL A 69 -26.08 0.35 -17.47
CA VAL A 69 -25.26 1.27 -18.27
C VAL A 69 -25.96 2.63 -18.43
N LEU A 70 -27.27 2.64 -18.69
CA LEU A 70 -28.04 3.88 -18.77
C LEU A 70 -28.09 4.66 -17.46
N LYS A 71 -28.20 3.97 -16.32
CA LYS A 71 -28.13 4.61 -15.00
C LYS A 71 -26.76 5.26 -14.80
N MET A 72 -25.68 4.57 -15.14
CA MET A 72 -24.31 5.13 -15.07
C MET A 72 -24.20 6.39 -15.95
N ILE A 73 -24.69 6.34 -17.19
CA ILE A 73 -24.66 7.50 -18.10
C ILE A 73 -25.44 8.69 -17.52
N LYS A 74 -26.61 8.46 -16.91
CA LYS A 74 -27.39 9.52 -16.26
C LYS A 74 -26.70 10.12 -15.03
N VAL A 75 -25.93 9.30 -14.29
CA VAL A 75 -25.11 9.78 -13.16
C VAL A 75 -23.93 10.61 -13.65
N ILE A 76 -23.31 10.20 -14.76
CA ILE A 76 -22.15 10.90 -15.36
C ILE A 76 -22.58 12.22 -16.03
N PHE A 77 -23.74 12.23 -16.69
CA PHE A 77 -24.30 13.36 -17.43
C PHE A 77 -25.70 13.74 -16.88
N PRO A 78 -25.78 14.39 -15.70
CA PRO A 78 -27.06 14.78 -15.11
C PRO A 78 -27.77 15.85 -15.96
N GLY A 79 -29.06 15.63 -16.21
CA GLY A 79 -29.87 16.25 -17.28
C GLY A 79 -30.06 17.77 -17.25
N ASP A 80 -29.55 18.48 -16.26
CA ASP A 80 -29.79 19.93 -16.11
C ASP A 80 -28.73 20.81 -16.80
N LYS A 81 -27.59 20.24 -17.23
CA LYS A 81 -26.51 21.00 -17.93
C LYS A 81 -26.04 20.34 -19.24
N GLU A 82 -26.22 19.03 -19.39
CA GLU A 82 -25.77 18.25 -20.54
C GLU A 82 -26.97 17.48 -21.09
N LYS A 83 -27.62 18.06 -22.11
CA LYS A 83 -28.78 17.42 -22.75
C LYS A 83 -28.31 16.09 -23.39
N THR A 84 -28.67 14.99 -22.76
CA THR A 84 -28.58 13.65 -23.34
C THR A 84 -29.97 13.23 -23.80
N GLU A 85 -30.13 12.95 -25.09
CA GLU A 85 -31.37 12.39 -25.62
C GLU A 85 -31.12 10.97 -26.10
N ILE A 86 -31.99 10.06 -25.67
CA ILE A 86 -31.96 8.66 -26.05
C ILE A 86 -33.07 8.44 -27.07
N LYS A 87 -32.70 8.12 -28.31
CA LYS A 87 -33.65 7.80 -29.38
C LYS A 87 -33.14 6.61 -30.17
N ASP A 88 -33.99 5.60 -30.37
CA ASP A 88 -33.69 4.40 -31.15
C ASP A 88 -32.39 3.67 -30.75
N GLY A 89 -32.06 3.64 -29.45
CA GLY A 89 -30.84 3.00 -28.92
C GLY A 89 -29.55 3.81 -29.13
N LEU A 90 -29.65 5.05 -29.64
CA LEU A 90 -28.57 6.01 -29.74
C LEU A 90 -28.70 7.07 -28.64
N ILE A 91 -27.56 7.44 -28.07
CA ILE A 91 -27.44 8.54 -27.11
C ILE A 91 -26.81 9.71 -27.84
N THR A 92 -27.55 10.83 -27.90
CA THR A 92 -27.06 12.08 -28.50
C THR A 92 -26.64 13.04 -27.38
N PHE A 93 -25.42 13.56 -27.48
CA PHE A 93 -24.82 14.51 -26.54
C PHE A 93 -24.81 15.92 -27.16
N TYR A 94 -25.76 16.78 -26.82
CA TYR A 94 -25.93 18.05 -27.55
C TYR A 94 -24.85 19.10 -27.25
N ASN A 95 -24.31 19.14 -26.02
CA ASN A 95 -23.41 20.20 -25.56
C ASN A 95 -22.10 19.66 -24.97
N LEU A 96 -21.62 18.52 -25.46
CA LEU A 96 -20.45 17.86 -24.88
C LEU A 96 -19.20 18.16 -25.71
N ASN A 97 -18.26 18.92 -25.16
CA ASN A 97 -16.95 19.14 -25.76
C ASN A 97 -15.96 18.07 -25.30
N ASP A 98 -14.96 17.74 -26.13
CA ASP A 98 -13.85 16.85 -25.79
C ASP A 98 -13.17 17.25 -24.48
N LYS A 99 -12.97 18.56 -24.27
CA LYS A 99 -12.39 19.09 -23.03
C LYS A 99 -13.24 18.77 -21.81
N ASP A 100 -14.56 18.79 -21.95
CA ASP A 100 -15.49 18.51 -20.84
C ASP A 100 -15.44 17.03 -20.46
N ILE A 101 -15.37 16.13 -21.45
CA ILE A 101 -15.21 14.70 -21.22
C ILE A 101 -13.88 14.41 -20.53
N VAL A 102 -12.77 14.98 -21.03
CA VAL A 102 -11.44 14.78 -20.43
C VAL A 102 -11.41 15.29 -18.99
N ASN A 103 -12.00 16.46 -18.71
CA ASN A 103 -12.11 16.99 -17.37
C ASN A 103 -12.93 16.07 -16.46
N LYS A 104 -14.04 15.51 -16.96
CA LYS A 104 -14.83 14.52 -16.21
C LYS A 104 -14.07 13.24 -15.92
N ILE A 105 -13.28 12.74 -16.87
CA ILE A 105 -12.43 11.54 -16.68
C ILE A 105 -11.44 11.81 -15.54
N ASN A 106 -10.74 12.94 -15.60
CA ASN A 106 -9.73 13.30 -14.61
C ASN A 106 -10.35 13.52 -13.23
N ASN A 107 -11.50 14.21 -13.15
CA ASN A 107 -12.19 14.46 -11.88
C ASN A 107 -12.67 13.16 -11.24
N LYS A 108 -13.36 12.31 -12.00
CA LYS A 108 -13.83 11.00 -11.51
C LYS A 108 -12.66 10.11 -11.08
N TYR A 109 -11.60 10.04 -11.88
CA TYR A 109 -10.39 9.30 -11.51
C TYR A 109 -9.78 9.81 -10.20
N LYS A 110 -9.68 11.12 -10.03
CA LYS A 110 -9.15 11.73 -8.80
C LYS A 110 -10.03 11.42 -7.59
N GLU A 111 -11.34 11.61 -7.70
CA GLU A 111 -12.31 11.28 -6.65
C GLU A 111 -12.19 9.81 -6.22
N TYR A 112 -12.15 8.88 -7.18
CA TYR A 112 -12.00 7.46 -6.89
C TYR A 112 -10.66 7.12 -6.26
N LYS A 113 -9.56 7.72 -6.74
CA LYS A 113 -8.24 7.52 -6.15
C LYS A 113 -8.24 7.96 -4.68
N GLU A 114 -8.77 9.15 -4.39
CA GLU A 114 -8.83 9.69 -3.03
C GLU A 114 -9.71 8.83 -2.11
N GLU A 115 -10.84 8.33 -2.61
CA GLU A 115 -11.73 7.44 -1.86
C GLU A 115 -11.09 6.08 -1.60
N MET A 116 -10.44 5.47 -2.60
CA MET A 116 -9.73 4.20 -2.43
C MET A 116 -8.58 4.33 -1.42
N ILE A 117 -7.85 5.44 -1.44
CA ILE A 117 -6.80 5.71 -0.44
C ILE A 117 -7.42 5.77 0.96
N LYS A 118 -8.53 6.49 1.12
CA LYS A 118 -9.26 6.56 2.41
C LYS A 118 -9.78 5.19 2.85
N GLU A 119 -10.32 4.38 1.95
CA GLU A 119 -10.75 3.02 2.27
C GLU A 119 -9.56 2.16 2.72
N ILE A 120 -8.43 2.23 2.03
CA ILE A 120 -7.19 1.52 2.41
C ILE A 120 -6.76 1.97 3.81
N GLU A 121 -6.72 3.28 4.08
CA GLU A 121 -6.38 3.82 5.40
C GLU A 121 -7.36 3.34 6.49
N ASP A 122 -8.66 3.29 6.19
CA ASP A 122 -9.68 2.76 7.10
C ASP A 122 -9.51 1.26 7.35
N TYR A 123 -9.14 0.49 6.32
CA TYR A 123 -8.82 -0.93 6.47
C TYR A 123 -7.54 -1.13 7.27
N ASP A 124 -6.49 -0.34 7.03
CA ASP A 124 -5.27 -0.36 7.81
C ASP A 124 -5.56 -0.01 9.27
N ASN A 125 -6.38 0.99 9.54
CA ASN A 125 -6.83 1.34 10.88
C ASN A 125 -7.65 0.23 11.54
N LYS A 126 -8.54 -0.45 10.79
CA LYS A 126 -9.28 -1.62 11.29
C LYS A 126 -8.36 -2.79 11.56
N ILE A 127 -7.39 -3.04 10.69
CA ILE A 127 -6.36 -4.07 10.86
C ILE A 127 -5.53 -3.76 12.11
N ILE A 128 -5.10 -2.51 12.31
CA ILE A 128 -4.40 -2.07 13.52
C ILE A 128 -5.26 -2.29 14.77
N LYS A 129 -6.56 -1.99 14.73
CA LYS A 129 -7.49 -2.24 15.86
C LYS A 129 -7.74 -3.74 16.13
N LEU A 130 -7.83 -4.55 15.07
CA LEU A 130 -7.94 -6.01 15.17
C LEU A 130 -6.63 -6.65 15.66
N ARG A 131 -5.48 -6.08 15.28
CA ARG A 131 -4.14 -6.45 15.77
C ARG A 131 -3.95 -6.08 17.23
N GLY A 132 -4.35 -4.88 17.64
CA GLY A 132 -4.31 -4.39 19.03
C GLY A 132 -5.23 -5.12 20.03
N THR A 133 -6.07 -6.06 19.57
CA THR A 133 -6.93 -6.90 20.46
C THR A 133 -6.44 -8.36 20.56
N SER A 134 -5.33 -8.70 19.90
CA SER A 134 -4.72 -10.03 19.98
C SER A 134 -3.76 -10.11 21.16
N LYS A 135 -4.13 -10.84 22.23
CA LYS A 135 -3.22 -11.23 23.34
C LYS A 135 -1.92 -11.92 22.84
N VAL A 136 -1.88 -12.38 21.59
CA VAL A 136 -0.71 -13.03 20.97
C VAL A 136 0.28 -12.00 20.42
N GLU A 137 -0.20 -10.88 19.91
CA GLU A 137 0.67 -9.80 19.37
C GLU A 137 1.30 -8.99 20.50
N ASP A 138 0.57 -8.76 21.60
CA ASP A 138 1.14 -8.23 22.85
C ASP A 138 2.28 -9.10 23.39
N LYS A 139 2.15 -10.43 23.31
CA LYS A 139 3.22 -11.36 23.72
C LYS A 139 4.38 -11.32 22.74
N ARG A 140 4.12 -11.30 21.44
CA ARG A 140 5.15 -11.22 20.39
C ARG A 140 5.92 -9.91 20.46
N GLU A 141 5.24 -8.78 20.64
CA GLU A 141 5.87 -7.48 20.77
C GLU A 141 6.68 -7.39 22.08
N LYS A 142 6.13 -7.90 23.20
CA LYS A 142 6.89 -8.02 24.47
C LYS A 142 8.11 -8.91 24.32
N LEU A 143 8.02 -10.04 23.60
CA LEU A 143 9.15 -10.92 23.31
C LEU A 143 10.19 -10.24 22.41
N LEU A 144 9.78 -9.49 21.39
CA LEU A 144 10.68 -8.74 20.53
C LEU A 144 11.37 -7.60 21.28
N ARG A 145 10.65 -6.89 22.16
CA ARG A 145 11.22 -5.89 23.07
C ARG A 145 12.20 -6.53 24.04
N LEU A 146 11.85 -7.66 24.66
CA LEU A 146 12.74 -8.40 25.56
C LEU A 146 13.98 -8.89 24.83
N TYR A 147 13.83 -9.40 23.60
CA TYR A 147 14.96 -9.83 22.76
C TYR A 147 15.88 -8.65 22.45
N ARG A 148 15.31 -7.52 22.00
CA ARG A 148 16.07 -6.28 21.77
C ARG A 148 16.81 -5.85 23.04
N ASP A 149 16.12 -5.75 24.16
CA ASP A 149 16.68 -5.27 25.42
C ASP A 149 17.77 -6.24 25.92
N THR A 150 17.59 -7.55 25.74
CA THR A 150 18.61 -8.55 26.12
C THR A 150 19.86 -8.43 25.24
N VAL A 151 19.68 -8.28 23.93
CA VAL A 151 20.80 -8.08 22.98
C VAL A 151 21.52 -6.79 23.27
N VAL A 152 20.79 -5.68 23.41
CA VAL A 152 21.35 -4.36 23.70
C VAL A 152 22.04 -4.36 25.07
N ASN A 153 21.44 -4.93 26.12
CA ASN A 153 22.05 -4.98 27.45
C ASN A 153 23.29 -5.88 27.52
N LYS A 154 23.34 -6.98 26.75
CA LYS A 154 24.56 -7.79 26.65
C LYS A 154 25.67 -7.03 25.90
N LEU A 155 25.35 -6.42 24.76
CA LEU A 155 26.31 -5.66 23.95
C LEU A 155 26.78 -4.35 24.63
N GLN A 156 25.93 -3.74 25.45
CA GLN A 156 26.26 -2.60 26.32
C GLN A 156 26.70 -3.02 27.72
N GLY A 157 26.87 -4.32 27.95
CA GLY A 157 27.12 -4.92 29.25
C GLY A 157 28.50 -4.59 29.82
N LYS A 158 29.10 -5.55 30.52
CA LYS A 158 30.27 -5.33 31.42
C LYS A 158 31.45 -4.56 30.81
N ASN A 159 31.59 -4.55 29.49
CA ASN A 159 32.69 -3.90 28.78
C ASN A 159 32.28 -2.66 27.96
N LYS A 160 31.00 -2.25 27.95
CA LYS A 160 30.45 -1.11 27.16
C LYS A 160 30.92 -1.08 25.70
N ILE A 161 31.17 -2.24 25.09
CA ILE A 161 31.89 -2.34 23.81
C ILE A 161 31.08 -1.70 22.69
N LEU A 162 29.74 -1.79 22.75
CA LEU A 162 28.89 -1.06 21.81
C LEU A 162 29.10 0.46 21.93
N ASP A 163 29.20 1.00 23.14
CA ASP A 163 29.45 2.43 23.38
C ASP A 163 30.88 2.84 23.00
N GLU A 164 31.86 1.94 23.10
CA GLU A 164 33.20 2.15 22.55
C GLU A 164 33.20 2.16 21.02
N MET A 165 32.44 1.27 20.38
CA MET A 165 32.19 1.27 18.94
C MET A 165 31.49 2.57 18.49
N TYR A 166 30.60 3.12 19.32
CA TYR A 166 30.02 4.45 19.10
C TYR A 166 31.05 5.57 19.19
N ALA A 167 31.95 5.52 20.17
CA ALA A 167 32.98 6.53 20.40
C ALA A 167 34.03 6.55 19.27
N VAL A 168 34.45 5.37 18.79
CA VAL A 168 35.43 5.24 17.70
C VAL A 168 34.85 5.68 16.35
N ASN A 169 33.54 5.59 16.16
CA ASN A 169 32.85 5.99 14.92
C ASN A 169 32.15 7.36 15.01
N GLN A 170 32.62 8.29 15.87
CA GLN A 170 31.99 9.61 16.07
C GLN A 170 31.79 10.43 14.79
N GLU A 171 32.65 10.26 13.79
CA GLU A 171 32.54 10.97 12.52
C GLU A 171 31.47 10.38 11.57
N ASN A 172 30.90 9.21 11.91
CA ASN A 172 29.97 8.49 11.04
C ASN A 172 28.50 8.63 11.47
N LYS A 173 27.86 9.70 10.99
CA LYS A 173 26.44 9.99 11.27
C LYS A 173 25.49 8.84 10.91
N GLU A 174 25.80 8.09 9.84
CA GLU A 174 24.92 7.01 9.35
C GLU A 174 24.89 5.80 10.30
N ILE A 175 26.05 5.41 10.83
CA ILE A 175 26.15 4.34 11.84
C ILE A 175 25.46 4.78 13.13
N GLN A 176 25.65 6.03 13.56
CA GLN A 176 25.00 6.54 14.76
C GLN A 176 23.47 6.56 14.63
N GLU A 177 22.93 7.00 13.49
CA GLU A 177 21.49 6.96 13.24
C GLU A 177 20.95 5.53 13.25
N LYS A 178 21.64 4.57 12.60
CA LYS A 178 21.21 3.17 12.58
C LYS A 178 21.20 2.57 14.00
N ILE A 179 22.24 2.78 14.80
CA ILE A 179 22.25 2.22 16.16
C ILE A 179 21.27 2.97 17.09
N ASN A 180 21.07 4.28 16.93
CA ASN A 180 20.03 5.01 17.67
C ASN A 180 18.61 4.53 17.31
N ARG A 181 18.35 4.17 16.06
CA ARG A 181 17.10 3.51 15.65
C ARG A 181 16.96 2.15 16.33
N ILE A 182 18.03 1.37 16.45
CA ILE A 182 18.01 0.08 17.16
C ILE A 182 17.64 0.26 18.64
N LYS A 183 18.14 1.31 19.31
CA LYS A 183 17.82 1.63 20.71
C LYS A 183 16.39 2.15 20.90
N GLY A 184 15.90 2.97 19.97
CA GLY A 184 14.62 3.69 20.11
C GLY A 184 13.40 2.99 19.54
N SER A 185 13.55 2.06 18.60
CA SER A 185 12.42 1.43 17.89
C SER A 185 12.20 -0.02 18.29
N THR A 186 10.96 -0.49 18.17
CA THR A 186 10.63 -1.92 18.27
C THR A 186 10.94 -2.56 16.90
N PRO A 187 11.84 -3.56 16.83
CA PRO A 187 12.13 -4.24 15.56
C PRO A 187 10.91 -5.04 15.07
N LYS A 188 10.68 -5.12 13.75
CA LYS A 188 9.55 -5.88 13.19
C LYS A 188 9.79 -7.40 13.28
N SER A 189 11.06 -7.81 13.37
CA SER A 189 11.47 -9.21 13.56
C SER A 189 12.83 -9.34 14.23
N VAL A 190 13.11 -10.52 14.79
CA VAL A 190 14.43 -10.89 15.31
C VAL A 190 15.52 -10.76 14.22
N HIS A 191 15.22 -11.26 13.01
CA HIS A 191 16.14 -11.21 11.88
C HIS A 191 16.47 -9.78 11.43
N GLU A 192 15.50 -8.87 11.47
CA GLU A 192 15.74 -7.45 11.14
C GLU A 192 16.67 -6.80 12.17
N LEU A 193 16.48 -7.08 13.47
CA LEU A 193 17.39 -6.60 14.50
C LEU A 193 18.80 -7.16 14.30
N GLN A 194 18.91 -8.46 14.04
CA GLN A 194 20.21 -9.10 13.81
C GLN A 194 20.92 -8.53 12.59
N LEU A 195 20.19 -8.34 11.48
CA LEU A 195 20.70 -7.74 10.26
C LEU A 195 21.22 -6.31 10.50
N ASN A 196 20.43 -5.49 11.20
CA ASN A 196 20.82 -4.11 11.48
C ASN A 196 22.08 -4.03 12.36
N ILE A 197 22.20 -4.89 13.36
CA ILE A 197 23.41 -4.97 14.19
C ILE A 197 24.61 -5.46 13.37
N GLN A 198 24.42 -6.49 12.54
CA GLN A 198 25.47 -7.04 11.69
C GLN A 198 25.99 -6.02 10.67
N ILE A 199 25.11 -5.20 10.09
CA ILE A 199 25.50 -4.10 9.20
C ILE A 199 26.39 -3.12 9.96
N CYS A 200 25.99 -2.70 11.17
CA CYS A 200 26.80 -1.78 11.98
C CYS A 200 28.19 -2.37 12.29
N ILE A 201 28.26 -3.64 12.71
CA ILE A 201 29.52 -4.32 13.02
C ILE A 201 30.41 -4.40 11.78
N THR A 202 29.83 -4.83 10.65
CA THR A 202 30.55 -4.99 9.39
C THR A 202 31.10 -3.65 8.88
N GLU A 203 30.30 -2.58 8.94
CA GLU A 203 30.75 -1.23 8.58
C GLU A 203 31.90 -0.76 9.48
N CYS A 204 31.87 -1.08 10.77
CA CYS A 204 32.97 -0.76 11.69
C CYS A 204 34.25 -1.53 11.33
N ILE A 205 34.16 -2.84 11.10
CA ILE A 205 35.31 -3.68 10.74
C ILE A 205 35.91 -3.24 9.40
N MET A 206 35.08 -2.96 8.39
CA MET A 206 35.56 -2.63 7.04
C MET A 206 36.23 -1.24 6.96
N LYS A 207 35.82 -0.29 7.80
CA LYS A 207 36.39 1.07 7.80
C LYS A 207 37.70 1.19 8.57
N ASN A 208 38.02 0.19 9.40
CA ASN A 208 39.17 0.21 10.28
C ASN A 208 40.25 -0.77 9.77
N PRO A 209 41.53 -0.38 9.68
CA PRO A 209 42.61 -1.30 9.32
C PRO A 209 42.68 -2.49 10.27
N ILE A 210 43.05 -3.66 9.76
CA ILE A 210 43.24 -4.87 10.57
C ILE A 210 44.28 -4.60 11.67
N GLY A 211 43.95 -4.97 12.91
CA GLY A 211 44.79 -4.72 14.09
C GLY A 211 44.70 -3.30 14.67
N SER A 212 43.89 -2.42 14.08
CA SER A 212 43.55 -1.15 14.72
C SER A 212 42.54 -1.36 15.86
N ARG A 213 42.51 -0.43 16.82
CA ARG A 213 41.57 -0.47 17.95
C ARG A 213 40.10 -0.58 17.50
N GLY A 214 39.71 0.09 16.42
CA GLY A 214 38.35 -0.01 15.88
C GLY A 214 38.04 -1.39 15.30
N TRP A 215 39.03 -2.03 14.67
CA TRP A 215 38.90 -3.40 14.17
C TRP A 215 38.82 -4.43 15.32
N GLU A 216 39.61 -4.25 16.37
CA GLU A 216 39.59 -5.10 17.57
C GLU A 216 38.23 -5.00 18.28
N ILE A 217 37.73 -3.79 18.49
CA ILE A 217 36.41 -3.54 19.07
C ILE A 217 35.32 -4.16 18.19
N GLY A 218 35.31 -3.90 16.88
CA GLY A 218 34.33 -4.48 15.95
C GLY A 218 34.33 -6.02 15.98
N SER A 219 35.52 -6.62 16.02
CA SER A 219 35.70 -8.07 16.11
C SER A 219 35.23 -8.64 17.46
N GLN A 220 35.42 -7.89 18.54
CA GLN A 220 34.93 -8.26 19.87
C GLN A 220 33.40 -8.16 19.95
N VAL A 221 32.81 -7.10 19.39
CA VAL A 221 31.34 -6.96 19.28
C VAL A 221 30.74 -8.10 18.45
N GLN A 222 31.40 -8.50 17.35
CA GLN A 222 30.93 -9.65 16.56
C GLN A 222 30.85 -10.93 17.41
N LYS A 223 31.89 -11.25 18.17
CA LYS A 223 31.91 -12.44 19.03
C LYS A 223 30.81 -12.40 20.09
N GLU A 224 30.66 -11.28 20.79
CA GLU A 224 29.62 -11.15 21.81
C GLU A 224 28.21 -11.16 21.20
N PHE A 225 28.04 -10.63 19.99
CA PHE A 225 26.79 -10.69 19.26
C PHE A 225 26.43 -12.13 18.88
N ASP A 226 27.38 -12.90 18.32
CA ASP A 226 27.17 -14.30 17.94
C ASP A 226 26.81 -15.16 19.16
N GLU A 227 27.54 -15.01 20.27
CA GLU A 227 27.23 -15.69 21.55
C GLU A 227 25.84 -15.32 22.08
N THR A 228 25.45 -14.05 21.91
CA THR A 228 24.14 -13.56 22.34
C THR A 228 23.02 -14.12 21.48
N VAL A 229 23.21 -14.20 20.17
CA VAL A 229 22.24 -14.81 19.24
C VAL A 229 22.07 -16.30 19.53
N GLU A 230 23.15 -17.04 19.75
CA GLU A 230 23.13 -18.45 20.17
C GLU A 230 22.39 -18.64 21.50
N PHE A 231 22.70 -17.80 22.50
CA PHE A 231 22.02 -17.83 23.79
C PHE A 231 20.51 -17.59 23.65
N MET A 232 20.12 -16.59 22.86
CA MET A 232 18.71 -16.28 22.66
C MET A 232 17.98 -17.34 21.83
N ARG A 233 18.66 -17.99 20.88
CA ARG A 233 18.10 -19.13 20.13
C ARG A 233 17.74 -20.27 21.09
N ARG A 234 18.67 -20.65 21.97
CA ARG A 234 18.43 -21.70 22.98
C ARG A 234 17.37 -21.35 24.03
N ALA A 235 17.18 -20.06 24.32
CA ALA A 235 16.19 -19.59 25.28
C ALA A 235 14.77 -19.46 24.68
N LEU A 236 14.65 -19.45 23.35
CA LEU A 236 13.39 -19.30 22.61
C LEU A 236 12.90 -20.60 21.94
N GLU A 237 13.77 -21.62 21.85
CA GLU A 237 13.41 -23.02 21.56
C GLU A 237 12.71 -23.68 22.76
#